data_AF-A0A6A7ZPV1-F1
#
_entry.id   AF-A0A6A7ZPV1-F1
#
_cell.length_a   1.000
_cell.length_b   1.000
_cell.length_c   1.000
_cell.angle_alpha   90.00
_cell.angle_beta   90.00
_cell.angle_gamma   90.00
#
_symmetry.space_group_name_H-M   'P 1'
#
loop_
_entity.id
_entity.type
_entity.pdbx_description
1 polymer ?
#
loop_
_entity_poly.entity_id
_entity_poly.type
_entity_poly.pdbx_seq_one_letter_code
_entity_poly.pdbx_strand_id
1 'polypeptide(L)'
;MVATFTREGSVLANSYSRALLRVAADVLSKKYPKVDYFPSYEIVTSFGTRGYIEGNVHVKEDVVEQVVSYMAECYINPSDLKDSVANIPDDWRGPAFCPT
;
A
#
# COMPACT_ATOMS: atom_id res chain seq x y z
N MET A 1 7.81 -14.86 -18.70
CA MET A 1 7.33 -13.47 -18.82
C MET A 1 6.19 -13.47 -19.84
N VAL A 2 4.94 -13.39 -19.39
CA VAL A 2 3.76 -13.55 -20.26
C VAL A 2 3.35 -12.20 -20.83
N ALA A 3 3.22 -12.14 -22.15
CA ALA A 3 2.80 -10.95 -22.90
C ALA A 3 1.27 -10.95 -23.00
N THR A 4 0.63 -9.84 -22.62
CA THR A 4 -0.82 -9.66 -22.72
C THR A 4 -1.10 -8.57 -23.75
N PHE A 5 -1.72 -8.95 -24.87
CA PHE A 5 -2.43 -8.20 -25.94
C PHE A 5 -1.93 -6.86 -26.50
N THR A 6 -0.96 -6.19 -25.90
CA THR A 6 -0.25 -5.03 -26.44
C THR A 6 1.18 -5.46 -26.74
N ARG A 7 1.78 -4.94 -27.83
CA ARG A 7 3.16 -5.28 -28.25
C ARG A 7 4.23 -4.81 -27.24
N GLU A 8 3.81 -4.05 -26.25
CA GLU A 8 4.59 -3.57 -25.12
C GLU A 8 4.49 -4.59 -23.97
N GLY A 9 5.63 -5.06 -23.45
CA GLY A 9 5.66 -6.06 -22.38
C GLY A 9 4.84 -5.64 -21.17
N SER A 10 4.17 -6.61 -20.52
CA SER A 10 3.26 -6.39 -19.37
C SER A 10 3.90 -5.59 -18.22
N VAL A 11 5.22 -5.70 -18.04
CA VAL A 11 5.98 -4.91 -17.07
C VAL A 11 5.99 -3.43 -17.43
N LEU A 12 6.23 -3.08 -18.70
CA LEU A 12 6.27 -1.68 -19.16
C LEU A 12 4.89 -1.03 -19.05
N ALA A 13 3.84 -1.72 -19.48
CA ALA A 13 2.46 -1.24 -19.36
C ALA A 13 2.06 -1.00 -17.89
N ASN A 14 2.47 -1.89 -16.99
CA ASN A 14 2.24 -1.73 -15.54
C ASN A 14 3.04 -0.56 -14.96
N SER A 15 4.33 -0.43 -15.29
CA SER A 15 5.17 0.69 -14.84
C SER A 15 4.62 2.03 -15.32
N TYR A 16 4.18 2.11 -16.58
CA TYR A 16 3.55 3.30 -17.15
C TYR A 16 2.27 3.68 -16.41
N SER A 17 1.38 2.71 -16.19
CA SER A 17 0.10 2.95 -15.50
C SER A 17 0.32 3.46 -14.06
N ARG A 18 1.31 2.92 -13.35
CA ARG A 18 1.66 3.35 -11.99
C ARG A 18 2.28 4.75 -11.97
N ALA A 19 3.16 5.07 -12.92
CA ALA A 19 3.72 6.41 -13.05
C ALA A 19 2.65 7.46 -13.37
N LEU A 20 1.71 7.16 -14.27
CA LEU A 20 0.59 8.03 -14.56
C LEU A 20 -0.30 8.28 -13.34
N LEU A 21 -0.63 7.23 -12.59
CA LEU A 21 -1.42 7.37 -11.36
C LEU A 21 -0.73 8.25 -10.33
N ARG A 22 0.61 8.15 -10.20
CA ARG A 22 1.39 9.02 -9.31
C ARG A 22 1.30 10.49 -9.71
N VAL A 23 1.36 10.79 -11.00
CA VAL A 23 1.21 12.15 -11.53
C VAL A 23 -0.22 12.65 -11.32
N ALA A 24 -1.23 11.82 -11.60
CA ALA A 24 -2.62 12.18 -11.39
C ALA A 24 -2.90 12.50 -9.90
N ALA A 25 -2.36 11.68 -8.99
CA ALA A 25 -2.49 11.92 -7.56
C ALA A 25 -1.79 13.22 -7.12
N ASP A 26 -0.62 13.54 -7.68
CA ASP A 26 0.09 14.80 -7.44
C ASP A 26 -0.73 16.03 -7.85
N VAL A 27 -1.39 15.95 -9.00
CA VAL A 27 -2.26 17.00 -9.50
C VAL A 27 -3.47 17.18 -8.58
N LEU A 28 -4.04 16.07 -8.08
CA LEU A 28 -5.18 16.11 -7.16
C LEU A 28 -4.82 16.66 -5.79
N SER A 29 -3.69 16.26 -5.20
CA SER A 29 -3.25 16.77 -3.89
C SER A 29 -2.94 18.27 -3.93
N LYS A 30 -2.33 18.75 -5.02
CA LYS A 30 -2.10 20.19 -5.23
C LYS A 30 -3.40 20.98 -5.44
N LYS A 31 -4.41 20.36 -6.05
CA LYS A 31 -5.68 21.02 -6.36
C LYS A 31 -6.64 21.08 -5.17
N TYR A 32 -6.62 20.07 -4.29
CA TYR A 32 -7.59 19.94 -3.21
C TYR A 32 -6.89 19.90 -1.83
N PRO A 33 -7.09 20.91 -0.96
CA PRO A 33 -6.40 21.01 0.33
C PRO A 33 -6.63 19.86 1.33
N LYS A 34 -7.66 19.04 1.10
CA LYS A 34 -8.01 17.88 1.95
C LYS A 34 -7.63 16.53 1.33
N VAL A 35 -6.89 16.55 0.23
CA VAL A 35 -6.43 15.34 -0.47
C VAL A 35 -4.93 15.27 -0.32
N ASP A 36 -4.44 14.17 0.25
CA ASP A 36 -3.03 13.91 0.38
C ASP A 36 -2.63 12.64 -0.38
N TYR A 37 -1.40 12.60 -0.86
CA TYR A 37 -0.83 11.43 -1.53
C TYR A 37 0.10 10.68 -0.60
N PHE A 38 -0.30 9.48 -0.20
CA PHE A 38 0.54 8.58 0.57
C PHE A 38 1.43 7.72 -0.36
N PRO A 39 2.78 7.76 -0.23
CA PRO A 39 3.71 7.12 -1.16
C PRO A 39 3.92 5.61 -0.90
N SER A 40 2.82 4.85 -0.72
CA SER A 40 2.90 3.41 -0.43
C SER A 40 3.59 2.60 -1.53
N TYR A 41 3.37 2.98 -2.79
CA TYR A 41 3.97 2.29 -3.94
C TYR A 41 5.50 2.45 -3.96
N GLU A 42 5.99 3.66 -3.73
CA GLU A 42 7.41 3.97 -3.68
C GLU A 42 8.09 3.29 -2.49
N ILE A 43 7.43 3.26 -1.32
CA ILE A 43 7.92 2.54 -0.15
C ILE A 43 8.11 1.06 -0.47
N VAL A 44 7.07 0.38 -0.98
CA VAL A 44 7.14 -1.04 -1.35
C VAL A 44 8.21 -1.30 -2.42
N THR A 45 8.26 -0.47 -3.46
CA THR A 45 9.22 -0.63 -4.57
C THR A 45 10.67 -0.45 -4.11
N SER A 46 10.91 0.38 -3.08
CA SER A 46 12.24 0.60 -2.51
C SER A 46 12.83 -0.64 -1.83
N PHE A 47 12.00 -1.60 -1.41
CA PHE A 47 12.48 -2.90 -0.89
C PHE A 47 13.03 -3.82 -1.99
N GLY A 48 12.78 -3.51 -3.26
CA GLY A 48 13.16 -4.34 -4.40
C GLY A 48 12.51 -5.72 -4.34
N THR A 49 13.22 -6.76 -4.78
CA THR A 49 12.72 -8.15 -4.76
C THR A 49 12.39 -8.68 -3.36
N ARG A 50 12.94 -8.08 -2.29
CA ARG A 50 12.64 -8.48 -0.92
C ARG A 50 11.22 -8.12 -0.48
N GLY A 51 10.64 -7.11 -1.14
CA GLY A 51 9.29 -6.63 -0.88
C GLY A 51 8.17 -7.52 -1.41
N TYR A 52 8.49 -8.49 -2.28
CA TYR A 52 7.50 -9.27 -3.00
C TYR A 52 7.62 -10.78 -2.72
N ILE A 53 6.48 -11.47 -2.85
CA ILE A 53 6.37 -12.93 -2.88
C ILE A 53 6.91 -13.43 -4.24
N GLU A 54 7.15 -14.74 -4.35
CA GLU A 54 7.51 -15.41 -5.59
C GLU A 54 6.64 -14.94 -6.76
N GLY A 55 7.29 -14.46 -7.84
CA GLY A 55 6.62 -13.88 -8.99
C GLY A 55 6.65 -12.35 -9.07
N ASN A 56 7.14 -11.62 -8.05
CA ASN A 56 7.28 -10.15 -8.05
C ASN A 56 5.99 -9.35 -8.35
N VAL A 57 4.83 -9.97 -8.15
CA VAL A 57 3.52 -9.34 -8.37
C VAL A 57 2.82 -9.04 -7.04
N HIS A 58 2.91 -9.96 -6.07
CA HIS A 58 2.29 -9.82 -4.76
C HIS A 58 3.31 -9.32 -3.74
N VAL A 59 2.93 -8.31 -2.96
CA VAL A 59 3.74 -7.80 -1.84
C VAL A 59 3.66 -8.79 -0.68
N LYS A 60 4.73 -8.97 0.07
CA LYS A 60 4.70 -9.81 1.27
C LYS A 60 3.87 -9.17 2.38
N GLU A 61 3.23 -10.00 3.19
CA GLU A 61 2.34 -9.54 4.26
C GLU A 61 3.07 -8.69 5.32
N ASP A 62 4.30 -9.03 5.66
CA ASP A 62 5.15 -8.26 6.60
C ASP A 62 5.42 -6.83 6.13
N VAL A 63 5.66 -6.66 4.82
CA VAL A 63 5.85 -5.33 4.21
C VAL A 63 4.55 -4.56 4.16
N VAL A 64 3.43 -5.23 3.87
CA VAL A 64 2.10 -4.59 3.91
C VAL A 64 1.80 -4.08 5.32
N GLU A 65 2.05 -4.89 6.35
CA GLU A 65 1.85 -4.52 7.75
C GLU A 65 2.67 -3.29 8.13
N GLN A 66 3.94 -3.24 7.75
CA GLN A 66 4.82 -2.08 8.00
C GLN A 66 4.30 -0.81 7.31
N VAL A 67 3.90 -0.90 6.04
CA VAL A 67 3.40 0.26 5.28
C VAL A 67 2.08 0.76 5.84
N VAL A 68 1.16 -0.14 6.20
CA VAL A 68 -0.14 0.22 6.79
C VAL A 68 0.04 0.82 8.18
N SER A 69 0.95 0.29 8.99
CA SER A 69 1.27 0.85 10.31
C SER A 69 1.80 2.28 10.17
N TYR A 70 2.73 2.51 9.24
CA TYR A 70 3.25 3.85 8.97
C TYR A 70 2.17 4.81 8.44
N MET A 71 1.25 4.31 7.59
CA MET A 71 0.10 5.10 7.13
C MET A 71 -0.79 5.52 8.31
N ALA A 72 -1.08 4.59 9.22
CA ALA A 72 -1.89 4.86 10.40
C ALA A 72 -1.24 5.94 11.28
N GLU A 73 0.07 5.87 11.51
CA GLU A 73 0.81 6.90 12.25
C GLU A 73 0.74 8.30 11.60
N CYS A 74 0.67 8.37 10.27
CA CYS A 74 0.62 9.63 9.54
C CYS A 74 -0.76 10.31 9.61
N TYR A 75 -1.86 9.54 9.66
CA TYR A 75 -3.21 10.06 9.46
C TYR A 75 -4.19 9.83 10.61
N ILE A 76 -3.90 8.90 11.52
CA ILE A 76 -4.79 8.55 12.63
C ILE A 76 -4.25 9.17 13.91
N ASN A 77 -5.09 9.95 14.60
CA ASN A 77 -4.70 10.43 15.92
C ASN A 77 -4.70 9.26 16.92
N PRO A 78 -3.75 9.22 17.88
CA PRO A 78 -3.71 8.18 18.89
C PRO A 78 -4.99 8.05 19.74
N SER A 79 -5.79 9.11 19.82
CA SER A 79 -7.12 9.11 20.44
C SER A 79 -8.11 8.23 19.68
N ASP A 80 -8.12 8.34 18.35
CA ASP A 80 -9.12 7.71 17.49
C ASP A 80 -8.85 6.20 17.34
N LEU A 81 -7.59 5.78 17.55
CA LEU A 81 -7.20 4.39 17.54
C LEU A 81 -7.79 3.61 18.73
N LYS A 82 -7.83 4.21 19.92
CA LYS A 82 -8.31 3.55 21.15
C LYS A 82 -9.80 3.20 21.09
N ASP A 83 -10.58 4.08 20.46
CA ASP A 83 -12.03 3.89 20.29
C ASP A 83 -12.35 2.84 19.22
N SER A 84 -11.48 2.70 18.21
CA SER A 84 -11.68 1.75 17.12
C SER A 84 -11.26 0.33 17.49
N VAL A 85 -10.11 0.11 18.15
CA VAL A 85 -9.73 -1.25 18.64
C VAL A 85 -10.68 -1.81 19.69
N ALA A 86 -11.33 -0.94 20.47
CA ALA A 86 -12.35 -1.37 21.44
C ALA A 86 -13.62 -1.92 20.78
N ASN A 87 -13.91 -1.51 19.54
CA ASN A 87 -15.13 -1.85 18.80
C ASN A 87 -14.91 -2.85 17.66
N ILE A 88 -13.74 -3.47 17.53
CA ILE A 88 -13.49 -4.52 16.53
C ILE A 88 -14.31 -5.77 16.94
N PRO A 89 -15.24 -6.24 16.07
CA PRO A 89 -15.96 -7.49 16.28
C PRO A 89 -15.00 -8.66 16.46
N ASP A 90 -15.28 -9.58 17.40
CA ASP A 90 -14.36 -10.68 17.73
C ASP A 90 -14.08 -11.62 16.55
N ASP A 91 -14.95 -11.66 15.54
CA ASP A 91 -14.80 -12.41 14.29
C ASP A 91 -13.84 -11.75 13.28
N TRP A 92 -13.51 -10.46 13.45
CA TRP A 92 -12.57 -9.69 12.61
C TRP A 92 -11.22 -9.45 13.28
N ARG A 93 -11.06 -9.83 14.56
CA ARG A 93 -9.73 -9.91 15.18
C ARG A 93 -8.99 -11.04 14.46
N GLY A 94 -7.99 -10.68 13.66
CA GLY A 94 -7.10 -11.66 13.03
C GLY A 94 -6.55 -12.65 14.06
N PRO A 95 -6.05 -13.83 13.65
CA PRO A 95 -5.46 -14.80 14.58
C PRO A 95 -4.53 -14.04 15.50
N ALA A 96 -4.81 -14.14 16.81
CA ALA A 96 -4.24 -13.28 17.83
C ALA A 96 -2.77 -13.02 17.53
N PHE A 97 -2.36 -11.75 17.65
CA PHE A 97 -0.98 -11.38 17.84
C PHE A 97 -0.49 -12.21 19.04
N CYS A 98 -0.02 -13.44 18.78
CA CYS A 98 0.39 -14.39 19.79
C CYS A 98 1.74 -13.87 20.28
N PRO A 99 1.85 -13.34 21.50
CA PRO A 99 3.15 -13.18 22.08
C PRO A 99 3.70 -14.60 22.28
N THR A 100 4.79 -14.92 21.60
CA THR A 100 5.63 -16.07 21.95
C THR A 100 6.18 -15.90 23.36
#